data_AF-A0A9X1HES1-F1
#
_entry.id   AF-A0A9X1HES1-F1
#
_cell.length_a   1.000
_cell.length_b   1.000
_cell.length_c   1.000
_cell.angle_alpha   90.00
_cell.angle_beta   90.00
_cell.angle_gamma   90.00
#
_symmetry.space_group_name_H-M   'P 1'
#
loop_
_entity.id
_entity.type
_entity.pdbx_description
1 polymer ?
#
loop_
_entity_poly.entity_id
_entity_poly.type
_entity_poly.pdbx_seq_one_letter_code
_entity_poly.pdbx_strand_id
1 'polypeptide(L)'
;MANNPRKTIKYIFLIVISFLIGFAVIDSVGVFNKKDFVVVPHGNHNHYVPNDRDPNIPVHSFPQRPPNPGEKITPQGQIVRVP
;
A
#
# COMPACT_ATOMS: atom_id res chain seq x y z
N MET A 1 -3.01 46.39 9.35
CA MET A 1 -3.65 45.98 8.08
C MET A 1 -4.69 44.92 8.39
N ALA A 2 -5.98 45.18 8.13
CA ALA A 2 -7.02 44.18 8.36
C ALA A 2 -6.93 43.08 7.28
N ASN A 3 -6.75 41.83 7.71
CA ASN A 3 -6.69 40.69 6.79
C ASN A 3 -8.04 40.53 6.11
N ASN A 4 -8.07 40.51 4.77
CA ASN A 4 -9.30 40.28 4.02
C ASN A 4 -9.74 38.82 4.24
N PRO A 5 -10.88 38.57 4.91
CA PRO A 5 -11.28 37.23 5.33
C PRO A 5 -11.41 36.27 4.15
N ARG A 6 -11.80 36.75 2.96
CA ARG A 6 -11.87 35.91 1.75
C ARG A 6 -10.48 35.46 1.28
N LYS A 7 -9.47 36.34 1.38
CA LYS A 7 -8.09 35.99 1.03
C LYS A 7 -7.53 34.99 2.04
N THR A 8 -7.77 35.21 3.34
CA THR A 8 -7.36 34.28 4.41
C THR A 8 -7.96 32.89 4.19
N ILE A 9 -9.27 32.80 3.96
CA ILE A 9 -9.95 31.52 3.68
C ILE A 9 -9.38 30.85 2.42
N LYS A 10 -9.13 31.61 1.34
CA LYS A 10 -8.53 31.08 0.12
C LYS A 10 -7.16 30.44 0.39
N TYR A 11 -6.29 31.10 1.15
CA TYR A 11 -4.97 30.53 1.46
C TYR A 11 -5.04 29.33 2.38
N ILE A 12 -5.91 29.34 3.39
CA ILE A 12 -6.16 28.17 4.25
C ILE A 12 -6.63 26.99 3.40
N PHE A 13 -7.61 27.22 2.51
CA PHE A 13 -8.12 26.19 1.61
C PHE A 13 -7.03 25.61 0.70
N LEU A 14 -6.18 26.46 0.11
CA LEU A 14 -5.05 26.00 -0.72
C LEU A 14 -4.03 25.18 0.08
N ILE A 15 -3.72 25.60 1.31
CA ILE A 15 -2.81 24.86 2.20
C ILE A 15 -3.39 23.50 2.53
N VAL A 16 -4.68 23.44 2.90
CA VAL A 16 -5.36 22.18 3.24
C VAL A 16 -5.39 21.25 2.02
N ILE A 17 -5.73 21.74 0.83
CA ILE A 17 -5.70 20.93 -0.40
C ILE A 17 -4.29 20.42 -0.68
N SER A 18 -3.29 21.29 -0.59
CA SER A 18 -1.91 20.90 -0.87
C SER A 18 -1.42 19.83 0.11
N PHE A 19 -1.80 19.95 1.40
CA PHE A 19 -1.54 18.93 2.40
C PHE A 19 -2.24 17.60 2.08
N LEU A 20 -3.53 17.62 1.73
CA LEU A 20 -4.28 16.42 1.38
C LEU A 20 -3.73 15.71 0.14
N ILE A 21 -3.33 16.46 -0.88
CA ILE A 21 -2.69 15.92 -2.08
C ILE A 21 -1.35 15.28 -1.72
N GLY A 22 -0.50 15.97 -0.94
CA GLY A 22 0.77 15.43 -0.48
C GLY A 22 0.60 14.15 0.33
N PHE A 23 -0.36 14.14 1.25
CA PHE A 23 -0.70 12.96 2.06
C PHE A 23 -1.14 11.78 1.18
N ALA A 24 -2.03 12.02 0.20
CA ALA A 24 -2.51 10.97 -0.70
C ALA A 24 -1.39 10.38 -1.57
N VAL A 25 -0.45 11.20 -2.06
CA VAL A 25 0.71 10.72 -2.82
C VAL A 25 1.60 9.84 -1.95
N ILE A 26 1.91 10.26 -0.72
CA ILE A 26 2.73 9.50 0.22
C ILE A 26 2.07 8.15 0.56
N ASP A 27 0.76 8.12 0.80
CA ASP A 27 0.04 6.88 1.08
C ASP A 27 -0.02 5.96 -0.15
N SER A 28 -0.18 6.50 -1.36
CA SER A 28 -0.24 5.72 -2.60
C SER A 28 1.03 4.92 -2.91
N VAL A 29 2.19 5.40 -2.42
CA VAL A 29 3.48 4.69 -2.55
C VAL A 29 3.75 3.74 -1.37
N GLY A 30 2.78 3.54 -0.48
CA GLY A 30 2.83 2.54 0.58
C GLY A 30 3.65 2.94 1.80
N VAL A 31 3.96 4.23 1.99
CA VAL A 31 4.74 4.70 3.16
C VAL A 31 4.07 4.34 4.47
N PHE A 32 2.74 4.48 4.55
CA PHE A 32 1.95 4.16 5.75
C PHE A 32 1.41 2.73 5.77
N ASN A 33 1.38 2.07 4.61
CA ASN A 33 0.82 0.73 4.43
C ASN A 33 1.87 -0.21 3.83
N LYS A 34 2.92 -0.51 4.60
CA LYS A 34 3.93 -1.50 4.22
C LYS A 34 3.33 -2.90 4.29
N LYS A 35 2.64 -3.31 3.23
CA LYS A 35 2.30 -4.72 3.05
C LYS A 35 3.58 -5.47 2.71
N ASP A 36 3.81 -6.59 3.38
CA ASP A 36 4.96 -7.46 3.11
C ASP A 36 4.78 -8.28 1.82
N PHE A 37 3.70 -8.02 1.08
CA PHE A 37 3.37 -8.67 -0.18
C PHE A 37 2.73 -7.67 -1.16
N VAL A 38 2.87 -8.00 -2.44
CA VAL A 38 2.15 -7.38 -3.56
C VAL A 38 1.10 -8.33 -4.11
N VAL A 39 0.06 -7.77 -4.73
CA VAL A 39 -0.98 -8.55 -5.41
C VAL A 39 -0.65 -8.58 -6.91
N VAL A 40 -0.45 -9.78 -7.45
CA VAL A 40 -0.14 -9.99 -8.86
C VAL A 40 -1.33 -10.65 -9.54
N PRO A 41 -2.06 -9.94 -10.43
CA PRO A 41 -3.10 -10.53 -11.25
C PRO A 41 -2.49 -11.53 -12.25
N HIS A 42 -3.03 -12.73 -12.34
CA HIS A 42 -2.57 -13.76 -13.27
C HIS A 42 -3.76 -14.59 -13.77
N GLY A 43 -4.13 -14.42 -15.04
CA GLY A 43 -5.34 -15.02 -15.59
C GLY A 43 -6.61 -14.45 -14.96
N ASN A 44 -7.39 -15.29 -14.28
CA ASN A 44 -8.68 -14.90 -13.67
C ASN A 44 -8.63 -14.73 -12.14
N HIS A 45 -7.46 -14.83 -11.53
CA HIS A 45 -7.30 -14.73 -10.08
C HIS A 45 -6.04 -13.92 -9.72
N ASN A 46 -5.91 -13.63 -8.43
CA ASN A 46 -4.80 -12.89 -7.87
C ASN A 46 -3.87 -13.82 -7.10
N HIS A 47 -2.58 -13.59 -7.20
CA HIS A 47 -1.58 -14.17 -6.32
C HIS A 47 -1.02 -13.13 -5.36
N TYR A 48 -0.81 -13.55 -4.12
CA TYR A 48 -0.24 -12.72 -3.06
C TYR A 48 1.25 -13.09 -2.95
N VAL A 49 2.12 -12.20 -3.40
CA VAL A 49 3.55 -12.47 -3.60
C VAL A 49 4.36 -11.63 -2.63
N PRO A 50 5.21 -12.22 -1.78
CA PRO A 50 5.96 -11.47 -0.80
C PRO A 50 7.04 -10.60 -1.48
N ASN A 51 7.42 -9.51 -0.83
CA ASN A 51 8.42 -8.58 -1.37
C ASN A 51 9.80 -9.24 -1.54
N ASP A 52 10.10 -10.26 -0.75
CA ASP A 52 11.33 -11.05 -0.74
C ASP A 52 11.18 -12.41 -1.46
N ARG A 53 10.26 -12.52 -2.44
CA ARG A 53 10.02 -13.76 -3.20
C ARG A 53 11.32 -14.36 -3.75
N ASP A 54 11.38 -15.69 -3.77
CA ASP A 54 12.39 -16.39 -4.56
C ASP A 54 12.06 -16.22 -6.06
N PRO A 55 12.95 -15.61 -6.88
CA PRO A 55 12.69 -15.37 -8.29
C PRO A 55 12.54 -16.66 -9.11
N ASN A 56 13.04 -17.79 -8.62
CA ASN A 56 12.93 -19.10 -9.27
C ASN A 56 11.56 -19.75 -9.05
N ILE A 57 10.77 -19.24 -8.10
CA ILE A 57 9.41 -19.73 -7.85
C ILE A 57 8.44 -18.98 -8.77
N PRO A 58 7.69 -19.70 -9.61
CA PRO A 58 6.76 -19.07 -10.53
C PRO A 58 5.57 -18.45 -9.77
N VAL A 59 5.03 -17.35 -10.31
CA VAL A 59 3.95 -16.58 -9.66
C VAL A 59 2.72 -17.44 -9.34
N HIS A 60 2.41 -18.44 -10.18
CA HIS A 60 1.25 -19.31 -9.98
C HIS A 60 1.34 -20.20 -8.73
N SER A 61 2.54 -20.37 -8.15
CA SER A 61 2.75 -21.15 -6.93
C SER A 61 2.42 -20.37 -5.65
N PHE A 62 2.19 -19.06 -5.74
CA PHE A 62 1.88 -18.24 -4.58
C PHE A 62 0.40 -18.34 -4.19
N PRO A 63 0.03 -18.07 -2.92
CA PRO A 63 -1.35 -18.20 -2.46
C PRO A 63 -2.32 -17.27 -3.19
N GLN A 64 -3.58 -17.69 -3.30
CA GLN A 64 -4.68 -16.87 -3.85
C GLN A 64 -5.52 -16.17 -2.78
N ARG A 65 -5.05 -16.17 -1.53
CA ARG A 65 -5.62 -15.41 -0.42
C ARG A 65 -4.54 -14.56 0.25
N PRO A 66 -4.89 -13.41 0.86
CA PRO A 66 -3.96 -12.68 1.69
C PRO A 66 -3.62 -13.47 2.97
N PRO A 67 -2.49 -13.16 3.61
CA PRO A 67 -2.22 -13.62 4.98
C PRO A 67 -3.22 -12.98 5.95
N ASN A 68 -3.66 -13.75 6.96
CA ASN A 68 -4.44 -13.24 8.08
C ASN A 68 -3.55 -12.44 9.05
N PRO A 69 -4.13 -11.69 10.02
CA PRO A 69 -3.35 -11.14 11.12
C PRO A 69 -2.53 -12.23 11.83
N GLY A 70 -1.22 -12.00 12.00
CA GLY A 70 -0.30 -12.98 12.56
C GLY A 70 0.17 -14.05 11.57
N GLU A 71 -0.12 -13.91 10.27
CA GLU A 71 0.45 -14.74 9.20
C GLU A 71 1.38 -13.91 8.30
N LYS A 72 2.33 -14.57 7.66
CA LYS A 72 3.13 -14.03 6.54
C LYS A 72 3.24 -15.04 5.42
N ILE A 73 3.53 -14.55 4.21
CA ILE A 73 3.86 -15.40 3.06
C ILE A 73 5.38 -15.52 2.99
N THR A 74 5.92 -16.74 2.96
CA THR A 74 7.36 -17.00 2.82
C THR A 74 7.82 -16.75 1.39
N PRO A 75 9.14 -16.54 1.14
CA PRO A 75 9.69 -16.42 -0.21
C PRO A 75 9.29 -17.56 -1.17
N GLN A 76 9.00 -18.75 -0.62
CA GLN A 76 8.58 -19.94 -1.35
C GLN A 76 7.06 -20.03 -1.58
N GLY A 77 6.28 -19.04 -1.14
CA GLY A 77 4.83 -18.98 -1.33
C GLY A 77 4.02 -19.72 -0.26
N GLN A 78 4.60 -20.02 0.90
CA GLN A 78 3.86 -20.68 1.99
C GLN A 78 3.30 -19.65 2.97
N ILE A 79 2.10 -19.89 3.49
CA ILE A 79 1.56 -19.07 4.57
C ILE A 79 1.98 -19.67 5.90
N VAL A 80 2.71 -18.90 6.72
CA VAL A 80 3.20 -19.32 8.04
C VAL A 80 2.76 -18.34 9.11
N ARG A 81 2.56 -18.82 10.34
CA ARG A 81 2.29 -17.94 11.48
C ARG A 81 3.56 -17.23 11.92
N VAL A 82 3.44 -15.95 12.21
CA VAL A 82 4.49 -15.13 12.82
C VAL A 82 4.20 -15.04 14.31
N PRO A 83 5.21 -15.26 15.18
CA PRO A 83 5.05 -15.13 16.63
C PRO A 83 4.62 -13.73 17.07
#